data_AF-A0A1Q6ZJZ0-F1
#
_entry.id   AF-A0A1Q6ZJZ0-F1
#
_cell.length_a   1.000
_cell.length_b   1.000
_cell.length_c   1.000
_cell.angle_alpha   90.00
_cell.angle_beta   90.00
_cell.angle_gamma   90.00
#
_symmetry.space_group_name_H-M   'P 1'
#
loop_
_entity.id
_entity.type
_entity.pdbx_description
1 polymer ?
#
loop_
_entity_poly.entity_id
_entity_poly.type
_entity_poly.pdbx_seq_one_letter_code
_entity_poly.pdbx_strand_id
1 'polypeptide(L)'
;MQFRVDCSGDCRDFPAGTGATHALDVGGQFRVGAGGPLRVGIALRNIGFRLQVQNQAQADPLPTRLAIGAQYDVHFRPPAGAALNQAFDLKLAADLDSPWGQVGQSETRLGLDVGYQRLVRVRAGYAFVQDGLSGPSVGLGVESGSLGVDIARAFLTGSDLQAESPTFFSFKVTF
;
A
#
# COMPACT_ATOMS: atom_id res chain seq x y z
N MET A 1 11.22 -1.23 -14.06
CA MET A 1 10.29 -0.07 -14.02
C MET A 1 10.22 0.57 -15.40
N GLN A 2 9.05 1.04 -15.81
CA GLN A 2 8.83 1.67 -17.11
C GLN A 2 8.20 3.05 -16.90
N PHE A 3 8.76 4.07 -17.55
CA PHE A 3 8.16 5.40 -17.62
C PHE A 3 7.66 5.65 -19.04
N ARG A 4 6.42 6.13 -19.14
CA ARG A 4 5.77 6.44 -20.40
C ARG A 4 5.11 7.80 -20.27
N VAL A 5 5.42 8.68 -21.21
CA VAL A 5 4.73 9.97 -21.36
C VAL A 5 3.68 9.78 -22.43
N ASP A 6 2.41 9.66 -22.01
CA ASP A 6 1.28 9.66 -22.93
C ASP A 6 0.76 11.10 -23.08
N CYS A 7 0.78 11.62 -24.30
CA CYS A 7 0.17 12.89 -24.68
C CYS A 7 -1.19 12.61 -25.34
N SER A 8 -2.23 13.34 -24.94
CA SER A 8 -3.55 13.32 -25.59
C SER A 8 -3.81 14.65 -26.29
N GLY A 9 -3.91 14.65 -27.63
CA GLY A 9 -4.14 15.86 -28.44
C GLY A 9 -3.21 15.95 -29.66
N ASP A 10 -2.85 17.17 -30.06
CA ASP A 10 -1.87 17.40 -31.14
C ASP A 10 -0.43 17.31 -30.58
N CYS A 11 0.14 16.09 -30.63
CA CYS A 11 1.45 15.77 -30.03
C CYS A 11 2.60 15.81 -31.05
N ARG A 12 2.45 16.55 -32.17
CA ARG A 12 3.43 16.57 -33.27
C ARG A 12 4.83 17.05 -32.87
N ASP A 13 4.93 17.86 -31.81
CA ASP A 13 6.20 18.43 -31.31
C ASP A 13 6.65 17.85 -29.96
N PHE A 14 5.97 16.82 -29.42
CA PHE A 14 6.38 16.18 -28.16
C PHE A 14 7.18 14.90 -28.44
N PRO A 15 8.47 14.83 -28.08
CA PRO A 15 9.24 13.61 -28.25
C PRO A 15 8.70 12.53 -27.30
N ALA A 16 7.96 11.57 -27.86
CA ALA A 16 7.53 10.38 -27.14
C ALA A 16 8.78 9.56 -26.75
N GLY A 17 9.13 9.58 -25.46
CA GLY A 17 10.25 8.82 -24.90
C GLY A 17 9.73 7.69 -24.02
N THR A 18 10.30 6.48 -24.18
CA THR A 18 10.08 5.36 -23.26
C THR A 18 11.41 4.96 -22.66
N GLY A 19 11.49 4.97 -21.33
CA GLY A 19 12.67 4.56 -20.58
C GLY A 19 12.34 3.34 -19.73
N ALA A 20 13.24 2.35 -19.73
CA ALA A 20 13.17 1.19 -18.86
C ALA A 20 14.48 1.04 -18.09
N THR A 21 14.38 0.70 -16.81
CA THR A 21 15.54 0.37 -15.97
C THR A 21 15.20 -0.77 -15.01
N HIS A 22 16.26 -1.36 -14.48
CA HIS A 22 16.19 -2.43 -13.49
C HIS A 22 16.13 -1.85 -12.09
N ALA A 23 15.23 -2.41 -11.27
CA ALA A 23 15.06 -2.08 -9.88
C ALA A 23 14.94 -3.38 -9.07
N LEU A 24 15.39 -3.32 -7.82
CA LEU A 24 15.39 -4.40 -6.86
C LEU A 24 14.77 -3.89 -5.56
N ASP A 25 13.94 -4.74 -4.97
CA ASP A 25 13.28 -4.50 -3.69
C ASP A 25 13.82 -5.50 -2.67
N VAL A 26 14.13 -5.03 -1.46
CA VAL A 26 14.56 -5.87 -0.34
C VAL A 26 13.71 -5.54 0.87
N GLY A 27 13.21 -6.56 1.56
CA GLY A 27 12.47 -6.34 2.79
C GLY A 27 12.44 -7.57 3.68
N GLY A 28 12.07 -7.34 4.94
CA GLY A 28 11.93 -8.36 5.95
C GLY A 28 10.81 -8.01 6.93
N GLN A 29 10.25 -9.03 7.56
CA GLN A 29 9.27 -8.88 8.63
C GLN A 29 9.57 -9.83 9.77
N PHE A 30 9.27 -9.43 10.99
CA PHE A 30 9.42 -10.25 12.19
C PHE A 30 8.26 -10.04 13.16
N ARG A 31 7.97 -11.06 13.96
CA ARG A 31 7.03 -10.98 15.08
C ARG A 31 7.78 -10.70 16.37
N VAL A 32 7.26 -9.79 17.18
CA VAL A 32 7.83 -9.47 18.49
C VAL A 32 7.32 -10.47 19.51
N GLY A 33 8.22 -11.31 20.03
CA GLY A 33 7.89 -12.40 20.94
C GLY A 33 7.46 -13.69 20.21
N ALA A 34 7.65 -14.84 20.86
CA ALA A 34 7.25 -16.14 20.32
C ALA A 34 5.72 -16.21 20.17
N GLY A 35 5.23 -16.09 18.93
CA GLY A 35 3.79 -16.04 18.66
C GLY A 35 3.11 -14.74 19.08
N GLY A 36 3.86 -13.66 19.31
CA GLY A 36 3.30 -12.39 19.77
C GLY A 36 2.41 -11.69 18.73
N PRO A 37 1.50 -10.81 19.19
CA PRO A 37 0.51 -10.13 18.35
C PRO A 37 1.10 -9.02 17.48
N LEU A 38 2.30 -8.53 17.82
CA LEU A 38 2.96 -7.43 17.12
C LEU A 38 3.87 -7.98 16.02
N ARG A 39 3.67 -7.48 14.80
CA ARG A 39 4.55 -7.69 13.65
C ARG A 39 5.15 -6.36 13.22
N VAL A 40 6.43 -6.36 12.91
CA VAL A 40 7.14 -5.21 12.35
C VAL A 40 7.74 -5.63 11.01
N GLY A 41 7.67 -4.73 10.03
CA GLY A 41 8.20 -4.92 8.69
C GLY A 41 9.05 -3.73 8.27
N ILE A 42 10.05 -4.00 7.44
CA ILE A 42 10.87 -2.99 6.79
C ILE A 42 11.11 -3.40 5.34
N ALA A 43 11.01 -2.46 4.41
CA ALA A 43 11.29 -2.68 3.01
C ALA A 43 11.98 -1.46 2.40
N LEU A 44 13.02 -1.69 1.62
CA LEU A 44 13.65 -0.71 0.76
C LEU A 44 13.32 -1.09 -0.68
N ARG A 45 12.58 -0.20 -1.35
CA ARG A 45 12.03 -0.42 -2.69
C ARG A 45 12.70 0.44 -3.73
N ASN A 46 12.67 -0.03 -4.98
CA ASN A 46 13.12 0.66 -6.18
C ASN A 46 14.63 0.97 -6.20
N ILE A 47 15.46 0.11 -5.61
CA ILE A 47 16.92 0.27 -5.61
C ILE A 47 17.44 -0.15 -6.98
N GLY A 48 18.21 0.69 -7.67
CA GLY A 48 18.73 0.30 -8.98
C GLY A 48 19.42 1.40 -9.77
N PHE A 49 19.60 1.13 -11.06
CA PHE A 49 20.25 2.07 -11.98
C PHE A 49 19.32 3.23 -12.32
N ARG A 50 19.91 4.42 -12.48
CA ARG A 50 19.18 5.63 -12.89
C ARG A 50 18.42 5.38 -14.19
N LEU A 51 17.23 5.94 -14.28
CA LEU A 51 16.36 5.83 -15.44
C LEU A 51 16.89 6.75 -16.54
N GLN A 52 17.32 6.17 -17.66
CA GLN A 52 17.76 6.92 -18.84
C GLN A 52 16.62 6.96 -19.87
N VAL A 53 16.07 8.15 -20.12
CA VAL A 53 15.05 8.37 -21.17
C VAL A 53 15.68 8.91 -22.47
N GLN A 54 16.65 9.83 -22.35
CA GLN A 54 17.36 10.41 -23.51
C GLN A 54 18.85 10.04 -23.48
N ASN A 55 19.63 10.62 -22.57
CA ASN A 55 21.09 10.43 -22.47
C ASN A 55 21.54 10.12 -21.04
N GLN A 56 22.63 9.38 -20.89
CA GLN A 56 23.16 8.92 -19.58
C GLN A 56 23.45 10.08 -18.61
N ALA A 57 23.92 11.22 -19.14
CA ALA A 57 24.20 12.43 -18.35
C ALA A 57 22.94 13.07 -17.73
N GLN A 58 21.75 12.74 -18.26
CA GLN A 58 20.44 13.22 -17.78
C GLN A 58 19.62 12.06 -17.18
N ALA A 59 20.27 10.99 -16.72
CA ALA A 59 19.56 9.87 -16.14
C ALA A 59 18.98 10.24 -14.77
N ASP A 60 17.66 10.09 -14.62
CA ASP A 60 16.92 10.43 -13.42
C ASP A 60 17.12 9.37 -12.34
N PRO A 61 17.33 9.77 -11.07
CA PRO A 61 17.45 8.81 -9.99
C PRO A 61 16.12 8.08 -9.76
N LEU A 62 16.19 6.78 -9.46
CA LEU A 62 15.00 6.00 -9.15
C LEU A 62 14.31 6.51 -7.88
N PRO A 63 12.97 6.48 -7.80
CA PRO A 63 12.20 6.84 -6.61
C PRO A 63 12.37 5.73 -5.56
N THR A 64 13.56 5.68 -4.95
CA THR A 64 13.92 4.70 -3.91
C THR A 64 13.17 5.08 -2.65
N ARG A 65 12.47 4.12 -2.04
CA ARG A 65 11.60 4.38 -0.89
C ARG A 65 11.88 3.42 0.24
N LEU A 66 12.00 3.95 1.45
CA LEU A 66 12.06 3.17 2.68
C LEU A 66 10.66 3.12 3.29
N ALA A 67 10.13 1.91 3.45
CA ALA A 67 8.87 1.64 4.14
C ALA A 67 9.15 0.90 5.46
N ILE A 68 8.55 1.39 6.54
CA ILE A 68 8.56 0.75 7.85
C ILE A 68 7.11 0.60 8.29
N GLY A 69 6.71 -0.62 8.64
CA GLY A 69 5.35 -0.95 9.01
C GLY A 69 5.27 -1.69 10.32
N ALA A 70 4.16 -1.53 11.04
CA ALA A 70 3.81 -2.31 12.20
C ALA A 70 2.35 -2.73 12.14
N GLN A 71 2.07 -3.98 12.52
CA GLN A 71 0.72 -4.52 12.65
C GLN A 71 0.54 -5.15 14.02
N TYR A 72 -0.58 -4.90 14.67
CA TYR A 72 -0.95 -5.48 15.95
C TYR A 72 -2.26 -6.26 15.85
N ASP A 73 -2.22 -7.55 16.20
CA ASP A 73 -3.38 -8.42 16.27
C ASP A 73 -4.04 -8.31 17.65
N VAL A 74 -5.24 -7.73 17.71
CA VAL A 74 -6.00 -7.54 18.95
C VAL A 74 -6.71 -8.84 19.31
N HIS A 75 -6.28 -9.42 20.43
CA HIS A 75 -6.89 -10.61 20.99
C HIS A 75 -7.93 -10.20 22.03
N PHE A 76 -9.21 -10.45 21.74
CA PHE A 76 -10.25 -10.24 22.74
C PHE A 76 -10.11 -11.28 23.86
N ARG A 77 -10.49 -10.92 25.09
CA ARG A 77 -10.68 -11.92 26.15
C ARG A 77 -12.17 -12.20 26.19
N PRO A 78 -12.60 -13.43 25.93
CA PRO A 78 -14.02 -13.71 25.98
C PRO A 78 -14.53 -13.58 27.43
N PRO A 79 -15.67 -12.91 27.65
CA PRO A 79 -16.42 -13.09 28.89
C PRO A 79 -16.86 -14.56 28.98
N ALA A 80 -16.85 -15.09 30.21
CA ALA A 80 -17.04 -16.50 30.52
C ALA A 80 -18.07 -17.21 29.60
N GLY A 81 -17.60 -18.11 28.74
CA GLY A 81 -18.44 -19.00 27.92
C GLY A 81 -18.59 -18.66 26.43
N ALA A 82 -18.13 -17.51 25.93
CA ALA A 82 -18.25 -17.18 24.50
C ALA A 82 -16.93 -17.39 23.73
N ALA A 83 -16.93 -18.07 22.58
CA ALA A 83 -15.73 -18.21 21.74
C ALA A 83 -15.51 -16.98 20.82
N LEU A 84 -15.50 -15.76 21.39
CA LEU A 84 -15.41 -14.51 20.60
C LEU A 84 -14.16 -14.46 19.72
N ASN A 85 -13.04 -15.03 20.17
CA ASN A 85 -11.77 -15.04 19.43
C ASN A 85 -11.78 -15.94 18.19
N GLN A 86 -12.74 -16.87 18.10
CA GLN A 86 -12.94 -17.68 16.89
C GLN A 86 -13.87 -16.98 15.90
N ALA A 87 -14.74 -16.10 16.39
CA ALA A 87 -15.73 -15.40 15.60
C ALA A 87 -15.22 -14.04 15.09
N PHE A 88 -14.39 -13.32 15.85
CA PHE A 88 -13.93 -11.97 15.50
C PHE A 88 -12.41 -11.85 15.59
N ASP A 89 -11.80 -11.26 14.56
CA ASP A 89 -10.41 -10.81 14.57
C ASP A 89 -10.33 -9.30 14.30
N LEU A 90 -9.48 -8.60 15.04
CA LEU A 90 -9.22 -7.17 14.84
C LEU A 90 -7.73 -6.97 14.68
N LYS A 91 -7.33 -6.20 13.67
CA LYS A 91 -5.94 -5.85 13.38
C LYS A 91 -5.82 -4.36 13.19
N LEU A 92 -4.75 -3.81 13.75
CA LEU A 92 -4.36 -2.42 13.56
C LEU A 92 -3.05 -2.41 12.80
N ALA A 93 -2.92 -1.56 11.81
CA ALA A 93 -1.70 -1.40 11.03
C ALA A 93 -1.31 0.08 10.95
N ALA A 94 -0.01 0.34 10.96
CA ALA A 94 0.57 1.65 10.75
C ALA A 94 1.81 1.50 9.88
N ASP A 95 1.88 2.29 8.80
CA ASP A 95 3.00 2.29 7.87
C ASP A 95 3.53 3.72 7.71
N LEU A 96 4.85 3.83 7.68
CA LEU A 96 5.58 5.04 7.34
C LEU A 96 6.41 4.75 6.08
N ASP A 97 6.24 5.58 5.07
CA ASP A 97 7.00 5.48 3.83
C ASP A 97 7.70 6.81 3.53
N SER A 98 9.01 6.78 3.34
CA SER A 98 9.81 7.97 3.04
C SER A 98 10.72 7.76 1.83
N PRO A 99 10.97 8.82 1.03
CA PRO A 99 12.01 8.82 0.02
C PRO A 99 13.38 8.56 0.66
N TRP A 100 14.15 7.64 0.08
CA TRP A 100 15.48 7.29 0.55
C TRP A 100 16.55 7.94 -0.33
N GLY A 101 17.40 8.78 0.26
CA GLY A 101 18.48 9.46 -0.46
C GLY A 101 18.02 10.58 -1.40
N GLN A 102 16.75 10.98 -1.33
CA GLN A 102 16.19 12.13 -2.05
C GLN A 102 15.41 13.02 -1.08
N VAL A 103 15.25 14.29 -1.44
CA VAL A 103 14.38 15.21 -0.71
C VAL A 103 12.94 14.92 -1.10
N GLY A 104 12.09 14.61 -0.14
CA GLY A 104 10.65 14.48 -0.32
C GLY A 104 9.97 14.16 1.01
N GLN A 105 8.64 14.24 1.02
CA GLN A 105 7.87 14.10 2.25
C GLN A 105 7.61 12.64 2.61
N SER A 106 7.50 12.41 3.91
CA SER A 106 7.10 11.10 4.44
C SER A 106 5.58 10.96 4.38
N GLU A 107 5.14 9.76 4.04
CA GLU A 107 3.73 9.37 3.96
C GLU A 107 3.43 8.43 5.12
N THR A 108 2.42 8.75 5.91
CA THR A 108 1.98 7.89 7.02
C THR A 108 0.62 7.31 6.69
N ARG A 109 0.43 6.02 6.91
CA ARG A 109 -0.86 5.34 6.71
C ARG A 109 -1.25 4.60 7.98
N LEU A 110 -2.52 4.69 8.32
CA LEU A 110 -3.11 3.92 9.40
C LEU A 110 -4.22 3.04 8.84
N GLY A 111 -4.35 1.82 9.35
CA GLY A 111 -5.31 0.83 8.90
C GLY A 111 -5.93 0.06 10.06
N LEU A 112 -7.18 -0.35 9.86
CA LEU A 112 -7.96 -1.19 10.75
C LEU A 112 -8.63 -2.27 9.91
N ASP A 113 -8.49 -3.53 10.30
CA ASP A 113 -9.11 -4.70 9.66
C ASP A 113 -9.91 -5.47 10.73
N VAL A 114 -11.20 -5.65 10.50
CA VAL A 114 -12.11 -6.41 11.36
C VAL A 114 -12.69 -7.57 10.55
N GLY A 115 -12.42 -8.79 10.99
CA GLY A 115 -12.97 -9.99 10.39
C GLY A 115 -14.03 -10.67 11.24
N TYR A 116 -14.98 -11.30 10.57
CA TYR A 116 -16.00 -12.18 11.14
C TYR A 116 -15.94 -13.57 10.51
N GLN A 117 -15.72 -14.58 11.35
CA GLN A 117 -15.65 -16.01 11.03
C GLN A 117 -14.68 -16.39 9.89
N ARG A 118 -13.75 -15.50 9.50
CA ARG A 118 -12.93 -15.60 8.29
C ARG A 118 -13.71 -15.55 6.96
N LEU A 119 -15.03 -15.35 6.99
CA LEU A 119 -15.85 -15.19 5.78
C LEU A 119 -15.92 -13.73 5.35
N VAL A 120 -16.09 -12.80 6.30
CA VAL A 120 -16.31 -11.39 5.98
C VAL A 120 -15.24 -10.56 6.66
N ARG A 121 -14.67 -9.58 5.95
CA ARG A 121 -13.72 -8.62 6.50
C ARG A 121 -14.09 -7.21 6.11
N VAL A 122 -14.09 -6.31 7.07
CA VAL A 122 -14.28 -4.88 6.87
C VAL A 122 -12.97 -4.18 7.17
N ARG A 123 -12.53 -3.32 6.24
CA ARG A 123 -11.28 -2.59 6.37
C ARG A 123 -11.56 -1.10 6.29
N ALA A 124 -10.87 -0.34 7.12
CA ALA A 124 -10.85 1.11 7.07
C ALA A 124 -9.40 1.57 7.20
N GLY A 125 -9.07 2.67 6.55
CA GLY A 125 -7.74 3.25 6.66
C GLY A 125 -7.74 4.73 6.36
N TYR A 126 -6.65 5.39 6.70
CA TYR A 126 -6.42 6.80 6.39
C TYR A 126 -4.97 7.01 5.98
N ALA A 127 -4.77 7.71 4.87
CA ALA A 127 -3.45 8.11 4.40
C ALA A 127 -3.21 9.59 4.68
N PHE A 128 -2.17 9.88 5.47
CA PHE A 128 -1.64 11.20 5.74
C PHE A 128 -0.45 11.44 4.80
N VAL A 129 -0.68 12.24 3.76
CA VAL A 129 0.31 12.60 2.74
C VAL A 129 0.38 14.13 2.71
N GLN A 130 1.55 14.70 2.95
CA GLN A 130 1.72 16.15 3.00
C GLN A 130 1.65 16.80 1.60
N ASP A 131 2.29 16.16 0.61
CA ASP A 131 2.31 16.61 -0.79
C ASP A 131 1.68 15.54 -1.69
N GLY A 132 0.35 15.44 -1.68
CA GLY A 132 -0.37 14.47 -2.50
C GLY A 132 -1.81 14.21 -2.06
N LEU A 133 -2.34 13.06 -2.49
CA LEU A 133 -3.70 12.63 -2.18
C LEU A 133 -3.74 11.96 -0.81
N SER A 134 -4.33 12.68 0.15
CA SER A 134 -4.61 12.19 1.50
C SER A 134 -6.07 11.77 1.60
N GLY A 135 -6.43 10.96 2.59
CA GLY A 135 -7.84 10.74 2.90
C GLY A 135 -8.19 9.34 3.38
N PRO A 136 -9.48 9.16 3.74
CA PRO A 136 -9.96 7.88 4.23
C PRO A 136 -10.17 6.88 3.10
N SER A 137 -10.10 5.60 3.46
CA SER A 137 -10.43 4.48 2.59
C SER A 137 -11.26 3.46 3.37
N VAL A 138 -12.15 2.79 2.66
CA VAL A 138 -12.97 1.70 3.22
C VAL A 138 -12.93 0.52 2.26
N GLY A 139 -13.03 -0.69 2.79
CA GLY A 139 -13.10 -1.89 1.99
C GLY A 139 -13.91 -3.00 2.65
N LEU A 140 -14.43 -3.88 1.82
CA LEU A 140 -15.17 -5.07 2.20
C LEU A 140 -14.59 -6.26 1.46
N GLY A 141 -14.25 -7.30 2.20
CA GLY A 141 -13.77 -8.58 1.69
C GLY A 141 -14.72 -9.70 2.05
N VAL A 142 -14.97 -10.60 1.11
CA VAL A 142 -15.68 -11.85 1.35
C VAL A 142 -14.83 -13.01 0.87
N GLU A 143 -14.69 -14.03 1.70
CA GLU A 143 -13.91 -15.22 1.44
C GLU A 143 -14.81 -16.46 1.59
N SER A 144 -14.78 -17.33 0.58
CA SER A 144 -15.54 -18.57 0.53
C SER A 144 -14.65 -19.68 0.00
N GLY A 145 -14.24 -20.59 0.90
CA GLY A 145 -13.33 -21.67 0.57
C GLY A 145 -11.99 -21.15 0.07
N SER A 146 -11.64 -21.49 -1.18
CA SER A 146 -10.40 -21.07 -1.84
C SER A 146 -10.48 -19.70 -2.51
N LEU A 147 -11.67 -19.11 -2.62
CA LEU A 147 -11.92 -17.87 -3.36
C LEU A 147 -12.13 -16.70 -2.41
N GLY A 148 -11.48 -15.58 -2.69
CA GLY A 148 -11.69 -14.31 -2.02
C GLY A 148 -11.98 -13.19 -3.01
N VAL A 149 -12.88 -12.29 -2.62
CA VAL A 149 -13.20 -11.07 -3.37
C VAL A 149 -13.09 -9.90 -2.41
N ASP A 150 -12.39 -8.85 -2.80
CA ASP A 150 -12.29 -7.61 -2.03
C ASP A 150 -12.64 -6.41 -2.91
N ILE A 151 -13.45 -5.50 -2.35
CA ILE A 151 -13.77 -4.19 -2.91
C ILE A 151 -13.22 -3.14 -1.96
N ALA A 152 -12.52 -2.14 -2.47
CA ALA A 152 -12.04 -1.01 -1.68
C ALA A 152 -12.31 0.31 -2.40
N ARG A 153 -12.61 1.37 -1.65
CA ARG A 153 -12.79 2.72 -2.18
C ARG A 153 -11.97 3.69 -1.35
N ALA A 154 -11.17 4.49 -2.04
CA ALA A 154 -10.42 5.59 -1.43
C ALA A 154 -11.15 6.91 -1.70
N PHE A 155 -11.35 7.70 -0.67
CA PHE A 155 -11.90 9.06 -0.76
C PHE A 155 -10.73 10.03 -0.67
N LEU A 156 -10.21 10.40 -1.83
CA LEU A 156 -9.00 11.18 -1.94
C LEU A 156 -9.30 12.67 -1.87
N THR A 157 -8.54 13.38 -1.04
CA THR A 157 -8.59 14.82 -0.81
C THR A 157 -7.15 15.35 -0.84
N GLY A 158 -6.86 16.30 -1.72
CA GLY A 158 -5.51 16.85 -1.91
C GLY A 158 -5.50 17.97 -2.95
N SER A 159 -4.44 18.78 -2.95
CA SER A 159 -4.34 20.05 -3.69
C SER A 159 -4.47 19.90 -5.21
N ASP A 160 -5.32 20.74 -5.80
CA ASP A 160 -5.54 21.07 -7.22
C ASP A 160 -5.78 19.95 -8.25
N LEU A 161 -5.67 18.68 -7.87
CA LEU A 161 -6.04 17.55 -8.73
C LEU A 161 -7.42 17.03 -8.33
N GLN A 162 -8.44 17.31 -9.15
CA GLN A 162 -9.71 16.58 -9.13
C GLN A 162 -9.48 15.13 -9.56
N ALA A 163 -8.82 14.35 -8.71
CA ALA A 163 -8.67 12.92 -8.91
C ALA A 163 -9.98 12.25 -8.48
N GLU A 164 -10.67 11.61 -9.43
CA GLU A 164 -11.88 10.85 -9.14
C GLU A 164 -11.54 9.73 -8.14
N SER A 165 -12.34 9.61 -7.08
CA SER A 165 -12.10 8.66 -5.98
C SER A 165 -12.15 7.21 -6.49
N PRO A 166 -11.00 6.51 -6.59
CA PRO A 166 -10.94 5.23 -7.27
C PRO A 166 -11.61 4.13 -6.44
N THR A 167 -12.26 3.20 -7.15
CA THR A 167 -12.76 1.94 -6.58
C THR A 167 -11.90 0.80 -7.11
N PHE A 168 -11.30 0.06 -6.18
CA PHE A 168 -10.46 -1.09 -6.46
C PHE A 168 -11.27 -2.37 -6.26
N PHE A 169 -11.03 -3.32 -7.15
CA PHE A 169 -11.62 -4.64 -7.10
C PHE A 169 -10.52 -5.68 -7.28
N SER A 170 -10.44 -6.63 -6.35
CA SER A 170 -9.40 -7.65 -6.35
C SER A 170 -9.96 -9.04 -6.08
N PHE A 171 -9.37 -10.02 -6.75
CA PHE A 171 -9.68 -11.44 -6.60
C PHE A 171 -8.48 -12.18 -6.04
N LYS A 172 -8.74 -13.09 -5.10
CA LYS A 172 -7.74 -13.96 -4.49
C LYS A 172 -8.13 -15.41 -4.69
N VAL A 173 -7.16 -16.24 -5.08
CA VAL A 173 -7.30 -17.69 -5.16
C VAL A 173 -6.21 -18.31 -4.29
N THR A 174 -6.60 -19.21 -3.40
CA THR A 174 -5.71 -19.89 -2.45
C THR A 174 -5.78 -21.39 -2.69
N PHE A 175 -4.62 -22.05 -2.80
CA PHE A 175 -4.47 -23.47 -3.09
C PHE A 175 -3.96 -24.24 -1.86
#